data_AF-A0A7H1PWA3-F1
#
_entry.id   AF-A0A7H1PWA3-F1
#
_cell.length_a   1.000
_cell.length_b   1.000
_cell.length_c   1.000
_cell.angle_alpha   90.00
_cell.angle_beta   90.00
_cell.angle_gamma   90.00
#
_symmetry.space_group_name_H-M   'P 1'
#
loop_
_entity.id
_entity.type
_entity.pdbx_description
1 polymer ?
#
loop_
_entity_poly.entity_id
_entity_poly.type
_entity_poly.pdbx_seq_one_letter_code
_entity_poly.pdbx_strand_id
1 'polypeptide(L)'
;MSDNPQAEVTTATVKFPHRSRRGILLGLTAPQLIVVSLTGLLLLAVILARGVVGALELIPLWAGIALLVFVRYRGRALADWAPIVTRYALRRMRGQLIWLCRPSRRPVREGLLHLPGTAASLRVVSAPDRRYGAVHDPHTGTLTAVVKVSSRAYALLDPGTQNANVNGWGRALAALARTGQVARIQVIERTVPDSGDALRRYWEEHGQPDAPVAGQVYSELIQSAGPAAAPHEAYVAISLDAKAARRLINQAGGGLTGSFSVLAQLASTFD
;
A
#
# COMPACT_ATOMS: atom_id res chain seq x y z
N MET A 1 -29.67 33.46 -28.99
CA MET A 1 -29.71 32.84 -27.65
C MET A 1 -29.17 31.44 -27.85
N SER A 2 -27.87 31.25 -27.60
CA SER A 2 -27.13 30.06 -28.03
C SER A 2 -27.30 28.96 -26.98
N ASP A 3 -28.01 27.90 -27.32
CA ASP A 3 -28.06 26.66 -26.53
C ASP A 3 -26.64 26.08 -26.48
N ASN A 4 -26.01 26.20 -25.32
CA ASN A 4 -24.76 25.52 -25.02
C ASN A 4 -25.14 24.08 -24.62
N PRO A 5 -24.85 23.04 -25.43
CA PRO A 5 -25.14 21.68 -25.01
C PRO A 5 -24.26 21.40 -23.79
N GLN A 6 -24.89 21.34 -22.62
CA GLN A 6 -24.22 20.91 -21.40
C GLN A 6 -23.69 19.52 -21.68
N ALA A 7 -22.37 19.39 -21.82
CA ALA A 7 -21.72 18.11 -21.94
C ALA A 7 -22.18 17.27 -20.76
N GLU A 8 -22.97 16.24 -21.04
CA GLU A 8 -23.45 15.28 -20.06
C GLU A 8 -22.21 14.69 -19.40
N VAL A 9 -21.86 15.19 -18.22
CA VAL A 9 -20.73 14.68 -17.44
C VAL A 9 -21.21 13.33 -16.92
N THR A 10 -21.01 12.28 -17.74
CA THR A 10 -21.24 10.89 -17.34
C THR A 10 -20.40 10.67 -16.09
N THR A 11 -21.06 10.74 -14.94
CA THR A 11 -20.38 10.73 -13.66
C THR A 11 -19.69 9.39 -13.55
N ALA A 12 -18.36 9.38 -13.52
CA ALA A 12 -17.60 8.14 -13.42
C ALA A 12 -18.10 7.38 -12.18
N THR A 13 -18.67 6.20 -12.38
CA THR A 13 -19.19 5.34 -11.31
C THR A 13 -18.01 4.75 -10.53
N VAL A 14 -17.36 5.58 -9.72
CA VAL A 14 -16.27 5.16 -8.84
C VAL A 14 -16.88 4.77 -7.50
N LYS A 15 -16.98 3.47 -7.25
CA LYS A 15 -17.34 2.94 -5.93
C LYS A 15 -16.06 2.55 -5.20
N PHE A 16 -15.65 3.35 -4.22
CA PHE A 16 -14.56 2.93 -3.34
C PHE A 16 -14.98 1.66 -2.60
N PRO A 17 -14.16 0.59 -2.63
CA PRO A 17 -14.48 -0.63 -1.92
C PRO A 17 -14.56 -0.33 -0.43
N HIS A 18 -15.64 -0.75 0.21
CA HIS A 18 -15.70 -0.73 1.68
C HIS A 18 -14.57 -1.60 2.21
N ARG A 19 -13.96 -1.16 3.32
CA ARG A 19 -12.94 -1.95 4.03
C ARG A 19 -13.45 -3.39 4.19
N SER A 20 -12.72 -4.36 3.65
CA SER A 20 -13.09 -5.78 3.73
C SER A 20 -13.34 -6.18 5.18
N ARG A 21 -14.61 -6.49 5.49
CA ARG A 21 -15.07 -6.99 6.80
C ARG A 21 -15.28 -8.51 6.72
N ARG A 22 -14.34 -9.22 6.09
CA ARG A 22 -14.47 -10.66 5.89
C ARG A 22 -14.30 -11.37 7.24
N GLY A 23 -15.42 -11.59 7.92
CA GLY A 23 -15.51 -12.51 9.05
C GLY A 23 -15.37 -13.95 8.54
N ILE A 24 -14.97 -14.85 9.43
CA ILE A 24 -14.83 -16.28 9.13
C ILE A 24 -16.21 -16.95 9.17
N LEU A 25 -17.01 -16.64 10.18
CA LEU A 25 -18.34 -17.21 10.41
C LEU A 25 -19.29 -16.10 10.88
N LEU A 26 -20.45 -15.94 10.22
CA LEU A 26 -21.48 -14.93 10.58
C LEU A 26 -20.97 -13.48 10.68
N GLY A 27 -19.88 -13.15 9.97
CA GLY A 27 -19.25 -11.82 10.04
C GLY A 27 -18.35 -11.60 11.28
N LEU A 28 -18.13 -12.63 12.10
CA LEU A 28 -17.21 -12.61 13.24
C LEU A 28 -15.77 -12.89 12.80
N THR A 29 -14.81 -12.17 13.38
CA THR A 29 -13.38 -12.37 13.18
C THR A 29 -12.87 -13.57 13.99
N ALA A 30 -11.67 -14.08 13.67
CA ALA A 30 -11.08 -15.20 14.42
C ALA A 30 -10.97 -14.93 15.94
N PRO A 31 -10.50 -13.75 16.40
CA PRO A 31 -10.47 -13.42 17.82
C PRO A 31 -11.87 -13.42 18.46
N GLN A 32 -12.88 -12.87 17.77
CA GLN A 32 -14.25 -12.88 18.26
C GLN A 32 -14.80 -14.29 18.39
N LEU A 33 -14.55 -15.17 17.42
CA LEU A 33 -14.98 -16.57 17.49
C LEU A 33 -14.33 -17.32 18.66
N ILE A 34 -13.04 -17.11 18.90
CA ILE A 34 -12.37 -17.72 20.05
C ILE A 34 -13.00 -17.25 21.36
N VAL A 35 -13.26 -15.94 21.49
CA VAL A 35 -13.90 -15.38 22.69
C VAL A 35 -15.32 -15.93 22.86
N VAL A 36 -16.14 -15.94 21.81
CA VAL A 36 -17.53 -16.45 21.87
C VAL A 36 -17.55 -17.94 22.20
N SER A 37 -16.71 -18.76 21.57
CA SER A 37 -16.62 -20.20 21.85
C SER A 37 -16.17 -20.48 23.28
N LEU A 38 -15.14 -19.78 23.77
CA LEU A 38 -14.66 -19.93 25.15
C LEU A 38 -15.73 -19.49 26.17
N THR A 39 -16.47 -18.43 25.83
CA THR A 39 -17.58 -17.92 26.66
C THR A 39 -18.73 -18.92 26.71
N GLY A 40 -19.09 -19.53 25.58
CA GLY A 40 -20.10 -20.59 25.53
C GLY A 40 -19.70 -21.83 26.34
N LEU A 41 -18.42 -22.25 26.26
CA LEU A 41 -17.88 -23.34 27.07
C LEU A 41 -17.91 -23.01 28.57
N LEU A 42 -17.52 -21.78 28.93
CA LEU A 42 -17.56 -21.32 30.32
C LEU A 42 -19.01 -21.28 30.83
N LEU A 43 -19.95 -20.78 30.03
CA LEU A 43 -21.36 -20.72 30.38
C LEU A 43 -21.93 -22.12 30.61
N LEU A 44 -21.62 -23.07 29.72
CA LEU A 44 -22.02 -24.47 29.86
C LEU A 44 -21.45 -25.08 31.15
N ALA A 45 -20.15 -24.88 31.43
CA ALA A 45 -19.53 -25.39 32.65
C ALA A 45 -20.18 -24.83 33.92
N VAL A 46 -20.51 -23.53 33.93
CA VAL A 46 -21.21 -22.88 35.04
C VAL A 46 -22.60 -23.46 35.23
N ILE A 47 -23.37 -23.64 34.14
CA ILE A 47 -24.70 -24.24 34.21
C ILE A 47 -24.64 -25.67 34.74
N LEU A 48 -23.66 -26.47 34.29
CA LEU A 48 -23.50 -27.85 34.76
C LEU A 48 -23.08 -27.94 36.23
N ALA A 49 -22.26 -27.00 36.72
CA ALA A 49 -21.75 -27.03 38.09
C ALA A 49 -22.66 -26.34 39.12
N ARG A 50 -23.35 -25.27 38.73
CA ARG A 50 -24.12 -24.39 39.64
C ARG A 50 -25.57 -24.14 39.19
N GLY A 51 -25.99 -24.77 38.10
CA GLY A 51 -27.32 -24.54 37.52
C GLY A 51 -27.48 -23.14 36.92
N VAL A 52 -28.73 -22.79 36.61
CA VAL A 52 -29.09 -21.49 36.01
C VAL A 52 -28.79 -20.31 36.94
N VAL A 53 -28.89 -20.50 38.25
CA VAL A 53 -28.63 -19.44 39.24
C VAL A 53 -27.17 -18.97 39.16
N GLY A 54 -26.20 -19.89 39.07
CA GLY A 54 -24.80 -19.53 38.89
C GLY A 54 -24.52 -18.80 37.57
N ALA A 55 -25.30 -19.06 36.52
CA ALA A 55 -25.19 -18.31 35.26
C ALA A 55 -25.73 -16.88 35.38
N LEU A 56 -26.82 -16.68 36.15
CA LEU A 56 -27.40 -15.36 36.41
C LEU A 56 -26.48 -14.49 37.28
N GLU A 57 -25.82 -15.06 38.29
CA GLU A 57 -24.82 -14.34 39.10
C GLU A 57 -23.69 -13.76 38.25
N LEU A 58 -23.34 -14.42 37.15
CA LEU A 58 -22.28 -14.00 36.23
C LEU A 58 -22.76 -13.09 35.10
N ILE A 59 -24.00 -12.57 35.13
CA ILE A 59 -24.50 -11.57 34.16
C ILE A 59 -23.51 -10.43 33.91
N PRO A 60 -22.88 -9.80 34.93
CA PRO A 60 -21.91 -8.74 34.69
C PRO A 60 -20.71 -9.20 33.84
N LEU A 61 -20.24 -10.43 34.04
CA LEU A 61 -19.15 -11.02 33.26
C LEU A 61 -19.59 -11.25 31.81
N TRP A 62 -20.76 -11.85 31.58
CA TRP A 62 -21.30 -12.07 30.25
C TRP A 62 -21.52 -10.76 29.49
N ALA A 63 -22.03 -9.74 30.17
CA ALA A 63 -22.20 -8.40 29.61
C ALA A 63 -20.86 -7.78 29.21
N GLY A 64 -19.81 -7.91 30.03
CA GLY A 64 -18.46 -7.43 29.70
C GLY A 64 -17.85 -8.15 28.49
N ILE A 65 -18.07 -9.46 28.36
CA ILE A 65 -17.62 -10.22 27.20
C ILE A 65 -18.40 -9.81 25.95
N ALA A 66 -19.72 -9.67 26.04
CA ALA A 66 -20.56 -9.20 24.95
C ALA A 66 -20.12 -7.81 24.48
N LEU A 67 -19.79 -6.91 25.42
CA LEU A 67 -19.21 -5.61 25.11
C LEU A 67 -17.91 -5.76 24.30
N LEU A 68 -17.00 -6.64 24.72
CA LEU A 68 -15.72 -6.87 24.05
C LEU A 68 -15.88 -7.43 22.63
N VAL A 69 -16.89 -8.27 22.40
CA VAL A 69 -17.19 -8.86 21.10
C VAL A 69 -17.91 -7.87 20.18
N PHE A 70 -18.92 -7.16 20.67
CA PHE A 70 -19.82 -6.36 19.82
C PHE A 70 -19.45 -4.88 19.72
N VAL A 71 -18.84 -4.30 20.75
CA VAL A 71 -18.43 -2.89 20.72
C VAL A 71 -17.21 -2.72 19.83
N ARG A 72 -17.33 -1.76 18.93
CA ARG A 72 -16.31 -1.42 17.95
C ARG A 72 -15.66 -0.09 18.31
N TYR A 73 -14.34 -0.10 18.41
CA TYR A 73 -13.54 1.10 18.55
C TYR A 73 -12.73 1.33 17.27
N ARG A 74 -12.89 2.52 16.66
CA ARG A 74 -12.26 2.90 15.37
C ARG A 74 -12.47 1.87 14.26
N GLY A 75 -13.67 1.29 14.20
CA GLY A 75 -14.07 0.32 13.16
C GLY A 75 -13.48 -1.09 13.31
N ARG A 76 -12.92 -1.46 14.46
CA ARG A 76 -12.53 -2.83 14.82
C ARG A 76 -13.20 -3.24 16.13
N ALA A 77 -13.54 -4.51 16.30
CA ALA A 77 -14.07 -4.97 17.58
C ALA A 77 -12.98 -4.87 18.67
N LEU A 78 -13.36 -4.70 19.93
CA LEU A 78 -12.38 -4.70 21.03
C LEU A 78 -11.61 -6.04 21.10
N ALA A 79 -12.27 -7.16 20.78
CA ALA A 79 -11.62 -8.46 20.60
C ALA A 79 -10.45 -8.43 19.60
N ASP A 80 -10.56 -7.67 18.51
CA ASP A 80 -9.51 -7.59 17.47
C ASP A 80 -8.29 -6.78 17.92
N TRP A 81 -8.46 -5.94 18.94
CA TRP A 81 -7.36 -5.16 19.52
C TRP A 81 -6.47 -6.01 20.42
N ALA A 82 -7.00 -7.06 21.06
CA ALA A 82 -6.25 -7.93 21.96
C ALA A 82 -4.91 -8.42 21.37
N PRO A 83 -4.83 -9.07 20.19
CA PRO A 83 -3.55 -9.52 19.64
C PRO A 83 -2.58 -8.37 19.31
N ILE A 84 -3.11 -7.20 18.95
CA ILE A 84 -2.29 -6.01 18.63
C ILE A 84 -1.66 -5.45 19.91
N VAL A 85 -2.49 -5.24 20.94
CA VAL A 85 -2.07 -4.73 22.25
C VAL A 85 -1.11 -5.71 22.92
N THR A 86 -1.40 -7.01 22.91
CA THR A 86 -0.51 -8.04 23.46
C THR A 86 0.84 -8.04 22.74
N ARG A 87 0.87 -8.00 21.40
CA ARG A 87 2.14 -7.91 20.65
C ARG A 87 2.90 -6.63 20.95
N TYR A 88 2.20 -5.51 21.06
CA TYR A 88 2.81 -4.23 21.41
C TYR A 88 3.41 -4.25 22.82
N ALA A 89 2.67 -4.75 23.81
CA ALA A 89 3.13 -4.89 25.19
C ALA A 89 4.34 -5.82 25.29
N LEU A 90 4.31 -6.97 24.61
CA LEU A 90 5.46 -7.89 24.53
C LEU A 90 6.68 -7.23 23.91
N ARG A 91 6.51 -6.47 22.81
CA ARG A 91 7.60 -5.72 22.17
C ARG A 91 8.15 -4.61 23.08
N ARG A 92 7.27 -3.94 23.83
CA ARG A 92 7.65 -2.94 24.83
C ARG A 92 8.50 -3.54 25.94
N MET A 93 8.03 -4.64 26.53
CA MET A 93 8.76 -5.35 27.60
C MET A 93 10.12 -5.87 27.13
N ARG A 94 10.25 -6.25 25.86
CA ARG A 94 11.51 -6.70 25.26
C ARG A 94 12.42 -5.56 24.75
N GLY A 95 12.06 -4.29 24.95
CA GLY A 95 12.83 -3.14 24.47
C GLY A 95 12.87 -2.99 22.93
N GLN A 96 11.95 -3.64 22.21
CA GLN A 96 11.93 -3.69 20.74
C GLN A 96 11.14 -2.54 20.09
N LEU A 97 10.79 -1.49 20.86
CA LEU A 97 10.08 -0.32 20.34
C LEU A 97 11.00 0.77 19.80
N ILE A 98 12.29 0.71 20.13
CA ILE A 98 13.26 1.69 19.71
C ILE A 98 14.03 1.12 18.52
N TRP A 99 13.96 1.81 17.39
CA TRP A 99 14.77 1.50 16.22
C TRP A 99 15.89 2.54 16.14
N LEU A 100 17.13 2.10 16.35
CA LEU A 100 18.33 2.95 16.28
C LEU A 100 19.19 2.52 15.10
N CYS A 101 19.61 3.47 14.28
CA CYS A 101 20.62 3.22 13.26
C CYS A 101 21.97 3.01 13.95
N ARG A 102 22.72 1.95 13.56
CA ARG A 102 24.09 1.71 14.02
C ARG A 102 25.06 2.10 12.90
N PRO A 103 25.60 3.34 12.89
CA PRO A 103 26.45 3.82 11.80
C PRO A 103 27.79 3.07 11.66
N SER A 104 28.20 2.28 12.66
CA SER A 104 29.55 1.71 12.76
C SER A 104 29.69 0.20 12.48
N ARG A 105 28.70 -0.50 11.87
CA ARG A 105 28.83 -1.96 11.58
C ARG A 105 28.60 -2.35 10.10
N ARG A 106 29.61 -3.08 9.59
CA ARG A 106 29.78 -3.87 8.33
C ARG A 106 29.03 -5.23 8.39
N PRO A 107 28.90 -6.04 7.32
CA PRO A 107 28.54 -5.78 5.92
C PRO A 107 27.01 -5.91 5.71
N VAL A 108 26.45 -5.14 4.77
CA VAL A 108 25.06 -5.26 4.37
C VAL A 108 24.92 -6.54 3.55
N ARG A 109 24.00 -7.44 3.91
CA ARG A 109 23.48 -8.39 2.90
C ARG A 109 22.84 -7.52 1.84
N GLU A 110 23.49 -7.43 0.68
CA GLU A 110 23.04 -6.59 -0.42
C GLU A 110 21.53 -6.78 -0.63
N GLY A 111 20.80 -5.66 -0.62
CA GLY A 111 19.36 -5.65 -0.77
C GLY A 111 18.53 -5.74 0.50
N LEU A 112 19.03 -6.18 1.66
CA LEU A 112 18.18 -6.24 2.86
C LEU A 112 17.88 -4.83 3.42
N LEU A 113 16.60 -4.48 3.50
CA LEU A 113 16.13 -3.22 4.06
C LEU A 113 15.96 -3.35 5.57
N HIS A 114 16.77 -2.60 6.32
CA HIS A 114 16.74 -2.59 7.79
C HIS A 114 15.58 -1.73 8.35
N LEU A 115 14.37 -1.89 7.83
CA LEU A 115 13.22 -1.07 8.26
C LEU A 115 12.70 -1.48 9.65
N PRO A 116 12.01 -0.60 10.38
CA PRO A 116 11.40 -0.96 11.64
C PRO A 116 10.22 -1.92 11.46
N GLY A 117 9.94 -2.71 12.51
CA GLY A 117 8.70 -3.48 12.62
C GLY A 117 8.60 -4.66 11.66
N THR A 118 7.44 -4.81 11.01
CA THR A 118 7.17 -5.94 10.08
C THR A 118 7.88 -5.77 8.74
N ALA A 119 8.36 -4.57 8.41
CA ALA A 119 9.10 -4.29 7.19
C ALA A 119 10.60 -4.64 7.29
N ALA A 120 11.09 -5.07 8.46
CA ALA A 120 12.51 -5.32 8.73
C ALA A 120 13.15 -6.43 7.90
N SER A 121 12.35 -7.23 7.20
CA SER A 121 12.81 -8.35 6.37
C SER A 121 12.63 -8.13 4.88
N LEU A 122 12.18 -6.93 4.46
CA LEU A 122 12.07 -6.60 3.04
C LEU A 122 13.45 -6.65 2.38
N ARG A 123 13.50 -7.17 1.16
CA ARG A 123 14.73 -7.28 0.38
C ARG A 123 14.54 -6.63 -0.97
N VAL A 124 15.34 -5.63 -1.30
CA VAL A 124 15.54 -5.17 -2.67
C VAL A 124 16.34 -6.24 -3.39
N VAL A 125 15.74 -6.81 -4.42
CA VAL A 125 16.37 -7.80 -5.29
C VAL A 125 16.40 -7.22 -6.69
N SER A 126 17.48 -7.45 -7.42
CA SER A 126 17.57 -7.07 -8.82
C SER A 126 17.16 -8.24 -9.70
N ALA A 127 16.55 -7.94 -10.84
CA ALA A 127 16.28 -8.93 -11.86
C ALA A 127 17.60 -9.58 -12.33
N PRO A 128 17.57 -10.83 -12.85
CA PRO A 128 18.78 -11.52 -13.32
C PRO A 128 19.57 -10.73 -14.38
N ASP A 129 18.87 -9.96 -15.22
CA ASP A 129 19.45 -9.08 -16.24
C ASP A 129 19.86 -7.70 -15.71
N ARG A 130 19.65 -7.45 -14.41
CA ARG A 130 19.91 -6.20 -13.67
C ARG A 130 19.23 -4.95 -14.25
N ARG A 131 18.24 -5.09 -15.13
CA ARG A 131 17.55 -3.94 -15.75
C ARG A 131 16.59 -3.23 -14.80
N TYR A 132 16.05 -3.95 -13.83
CA TYR A 132 15.15 -3.38 -12.83
C TYR A 132 15.28 -4.09 -11.48
N GLY A 133 14.80 -3.41 -10.43
CA GLY A 133 14.74 -3.93 -9.08
C GLY A 133 13.30 -4.16 -8.62
N ALA A 134 13.12 -5.09 -7.69
CA ALA A 134 11.85 -5.35 -7.03
C ALA A 134 12.07 -5.53 -5.52
N VAL A 135 11.04 -5.23 -4.73
CA VAL A 135 11.03 -5.45 -3.29
C VAL A 135 10.36 -6.79 -2.99
N HIS A 136 11.14 -7.74 -2.50
CA HIS A 136 10.68 -9.03 -2.03
C HIS A 136 10.36 -8.98 -0.53
N ASP A 137 9.13 -9.32 -0.17
CA ASP A 137 8.70 -9.58 1.20
C ASP A 137 8.67 -11.10 1.45
N PRO A 138 9.62 -11.65 2.22
CA PRO A 138 9.68 -13.08 2.50
C PRO A 138 8.57 -13.54 3.46
N HIS A 139 7.91 -12.63 4.20
CA HIS A 139 6.87 -13.00 5.16
C HIS A 139 5.52 -13.21 4.47
N THR A 140 5.15 -12.29 3.58
CA THR A 140 3.93 -12.43 2.76
C THR A 140 4.17 -13.28 1.52
N GLY A 141 5.42 -13.42 1.08
CA GLY A 141 5.78 -14.11 -0.15
C GLY A 141 5.42 -13.29 -1.39
N THR A 142 5.60 -11.97 -1.33
CA THR A 142 5.26 -11.06 -2.43
C THR A 142 6.48 -10.42 -3.05
N LEU A 143 6.49 -10.26 -4.38
CA LEU A 143 7.53 -9.53 -5.11
C LEU A 143 6.91 -8.29 -5.74
N THR A 144 7.40 -7.10 -5.40
CA THR A 144 6.79 -5.83 -5.79
C THR A 144 7.71 -5.03 -6.72
N ALA A 145 7.25 -4.76 -7.94
CA ALA A 145 7.88 -3.80 -8.83
C ALA A 145 7.23 -2.41 -8.63
N VAL A 146 8.02 -1.35 -8.83
CA VAL A 146 7.54 0.03 -8.81
C VAL A 146 7.92 0.68 -10.14
N VAL A 147 6.92 1.13 -10.88
CA VAL A 147 7.07 1.78 -12.19
C VAL A 147 6.77 3.26 -12.01
N LYS A 148 7.65 4.14 -12.49
CA LYS A 148 7.36 5.59 -12.56
C LYS A 148 6.45 5.81 -13.77
N VAL A 149 5.32 6.46 -13.55
CA VAL A 149 4.33 6.75 -14.60
C VAL A 149 4.24 8.25 -14.76
N SER A 150 4.12 8.71 -16.00
CA SER A 150 3.91 10.12 -16.31
C SER A 150 2.70 10.28 -17.21
N SER A 151 1.90 11.32 -16.97
CA SER A 151 0.84 11.73 -17.89
C SER A 151 1.09 13.18 -18.27
N ARG A 152 0.97 13.50 -19.56
CA ARG A 152 1.06 14.88 -20.01
C ARG A 152 -0.31 15.54 -19.86
N ALA A 153 -0.36 16.59 -19.05
CA ALA A 153 -1.46 17.55 -18.99
C ALA A 153 -2.87 16.92 -18.98
N TYR A 154 -3.10 15.87 -18.18
CA TYR A 154 -4.38 15.16 -18.14
C TYR A 154 -5.57 16.13 -17.91
N ALA A 155 -5.38 17.12 -17.03
CA ALA A 155 -6.39 18.14 -16.72
C ALA A 155 -6.74 19.05 -17.92
N LEU A 156 -5.87 19.15 -18.93
CA LEU A 156 -6.09 19.94 -20.15
C LEU A 156 -6.67 19.11 -21.31
N LEU A 157 -6.78 17.79 -21.15
CA LEU A 157 -7.41 16.94 -22.16
C LEU A 157 -8.90 17.22 -22.24
N ASP A 158 -9.49 17.02 -23.42
CA ASP A 158 -10.94 17.10 -23.57
C ASP A 158 -11.64 16.01 -22.74
N PRO A 159 -12.89 16.23 -22.28
CA PRO A 159 -13.61 15.28 -21.43
C PRO A 159 -13.74 13.87 -22.02
N GLY A 160 -13.82 13.73 -23.34
CA GLY A 160 -13.89 12.44 -24.02
C GLY A 160 -12.60 11.65 -23.87
N THR A 161 -11.45 12.29 -24.11
CA THR A 161 -10.13 11.69 -23.89
C THR A 161 -9.88 11.38 -22.40
N GLN A 162 -10.29 12.28 -21.49
CA GLN A 162 -10.20 12.01 -20.04
C GLN A 162 -10.96 10.74 -19.64
N ASN A 163 -12.19 10.58 -20.13
CA ASN A 163 -13.02 9.39 -19.91
C ASN A 163 -12.43 8.14 -20.56
N ALA A 164 -11.91 8.25 -21.78
CA ALA A 164 -11.26 7.13 -22.47
C ALA A 164 -10.05 6.60 -21.68
N ASN A 165 -9.23 7.49 -21.12
CA ASN A 165 -8.09 7.14 -20.27
C ASN A 165 -8.51 6.46 -18.96
N VAL A 166 -9.54 6.99 -18.27
CA VAL A 166 -10.08 6.38 -17.04
C VAL A 166 -10.66 4.99 -17.33
N ASN A 167 -11.40 4.83 -18.43
CA ASN A 167 -11.93 3.55 -18.85
C ASN A 167 -10.82 2.56 -19.25
N GLY A 168 -9.77 3.04 -19.91
CA GLY A 168 -8.57 2.26 -20.23
C GLY A 168 -7.89 1.73 -18.98
N TRP A 169 -7.70 2.59 -17.98
CA TRP A 169 -7.19 2.20 -16.67
C TRP A 169 -8.06 1.15 -15.98
N GLY A 170 -9.39 1.33 -15.99
CA GLY A 170 -10.33 0.34 -15.46
C GLY A 170 -10.21 -1.03 -16.14
N ARG A 171 -10.04 -1.06 -17.47
CA ARG A 171 -9.82 -2.31 -18.22
C ARG A 171 -8.48 -2.96 -17.86
N ALA A 172 -7.40 -2.19 -17.72
CA ALA A 172 -6.09 -2.70 -17.30
C ALA A 172 -6.17 -3.34 -15.90
N LEU A 173 -6.80 -2.66 -14.94
CA LEU A 173 -7.03 -3.21 -13.60
C LEU A 173 -7.89 -4.48 -13.63
N ALA A 174 -8.94 -4.51 -14.45
CA ALA A 174 -9.78 -5.70 -14.59
C ALA A 174 -9.02 -6.89 -15.20
N ALA A 175 -8.15 -6.65 -16.18
CA ALA A 175 -7.29 -7.68 -16.78
C ALA A 175 -6.30 -8.23 -15.75
N LEU A 176 -5.60 -7.35 -15.02
CA LEU A 176 -4.65 -7.73 -13.97
C LEU A 176 -5.34 -8.51 -12.83
N ALA A 177 -6.52 -8.06 -12.39
CA ALA A 177 -7.29 -8.74 -11.34
C ALA A 177 -7.75 -10.15 -11.75
N ARG A 178 -8.06 -10.37 -13.04
CA ARG A 178 -8.49 -11.68 -13.56
C ARG A 178 -7.41 -12.74 -13.51
N THR A 179 -6.13 -12.36 -13.54
CA THR A 179 -5.01 -13.31 -13.52
C THR A 179 -4.92 -14.11 -12.22
N GLY A 180 -5.45 -13.58 -11.11
CA GLY A 180 -5.37 -14.15 -9.78
C GLY A 180 -3.96 -14.13 -9.15
N GLN A 181 -2.96 -13.58 -9.84
CA GLN A 181 -1.55 -13.59 -9.43
C GLN A 181 -1.13 -12.31 -8.72
N VAL A 182 -1.86 -11.22 -8.95
CA VAL A 182 -1.55 -9.91 -8.39
C VAL A 182 -2.13 -9.80 -6.99
N ALA A 183 -1.25 -9.65 -5.99
CA ALA A 183 -1.63 -9.46 -4.60
C ALA A 183 -2.17 -8.03 -4.34
N ARG A 184 -1.57 -7.04 -5.00
CA ARG A 184 -1.87 -5.62 -4.82
C ARG A 184 -1.40 -4.80 -6.00
N ILE A 185 -2.19 -3.78 -6.35
CA ILE A 185 -1.77 -2.64 -7.17
C ILE A 185 -1.95 -1.40 -6.31
N GLN A 186 -0.96 -0.53 -6.27
CA GLN A 186 -0.99 0.73 -5.52
C GLN A 186 -0.50 1.87 -6.40
N VAL A 187 -1.35 2.88 -6.56
CA VAL A 187 -0.95 4.17 -7.16
C VAL A 187 -0.42 5.05 -6.03
N ILE A 188 0.77 5.61 -6.23
CA ILE A 188 1.45 6.47 -5.28
C ILE A 188 1.73 7.77 -6.00
N GLU A 189 1.21 8.87 -5.47
CA GLU A 189 1.59 10.20 -5.89
C GLU A 189 2.42 10.84 -4.79
N ARG A 190 3.55 11.41 -5.16
CA ARG A 190 4.45 12.11 -4.24
C ARG A 190 4.75 13.49 -4.80
N THR A 191 4.50 14.50 -3.99
CA THR A 191 5.02 15.85 -4.19
C THR A 191 6.32 15.97 -3.43
N VAL A 192 7.42 16.11 -4.15
CA VAL A 192 8.74 16.39 -3.54
C VAL A 192 8.99 17.87 -3.71
N PRO A 193 9.31 18.63 -2.65
CA PRO A 193 9.83 19.97 -2.84
C PRO A 193 11.10 19.87 -3.69
N ASP A 194 11.08 20.45 -4.89
CA ASP A 194 12.29 20.60 -5.68
C ASP A 194 13.14 21.69 -5.01
N SER A 195 14.41 21.40 -4.75
CA SER A 195 15.35 22.39 -4.22
C SER A 195 15.68 23.47 -5.25
N GLY A 196 15.28 23.28 -6.52
CA GLY A 196 15.62 24.15 -7.64
C GLY A 196 17.07 23.98 -8.10
N ASP A 197 17.83 23.06 -7.50
CA ASP A 197 19.24 22.84 -7.84
C ASP A 197 19.39 22.29 -9.27
N ALA A 198 18.44 21.48 -9.74
CA ALA A 198 18.44 20.97 -11.10
C ALA A 198 18.25 22.11 -12.12
N LEU A 199 17.33 23.04 -11.84
CA LEU A 199 17.08 24.22 -12.67
C LEU A 199 18.29 25.16 -12.67
N ARG A 200 18.89 25.39 -11.49
CA ARG A 200 20.10 26.21 -11.34
C ARG A 200 21.28 25.63 -12.12
N ARG A 201 21.53 24.33 -11.98
CA ARG A 201 22.58 23.62 -12.72
C ARG A 201 22.36 23.68 -14.23
N TYR A 202 21.12 23.50 -14.68
CA TYR A 202 20.80 23.61 -16.11
C TYR A 202 21.09 25.02 -16.65
N TRP A 203 20.75 26.07 -15.90
CA TRP A 203 21.06 27.45 -16.27
C TRP A 203 22.56 27.76 -16.25
N GLU A 204 23.31 27.22 -15.28
CA GLU A 204 24.77 27.34 -15.26
C GLU A 204 25.43 26.66 -16.46
N GLU A 205 24.92 25.51 -16.90
CA GLU A 205 25.49 24.73 -18.01
C GLU A 205 25.06 25.23 -19.41
N HIS A 206 23.82 25.70 -19.56
CA HIS A 206 23.22 25.99 -20.87
C HIS A 206 22.70 27.43 -21.02
N GLY A 207 22.69 28.21 -19.93
CA GLY A 207 22.20 29.59 -19.94
C GLY A 207 23.10 30.52 -20.74
N GLN A 208 22.52 31.63 -21.20
CA GLN A 208 23.26 32.74 -21.80
C GLN A 208 23.05 33.98 -20.91
N PRO A 209 23.91 34.20 -19.89
CA PRO A 209 23.79 35.32 -18.98
C PRO A 209 23.86 36.67 -19.69
N ASP A 210 24.63 36.73 -20.79
CA ASP A 210 24.87 37.93 -21.58
C ASP A 210 23.76 38.21 -22.61
N ALA A 211 22.74 37.36 -22.70
CA ALA A 211 21.60 37.59 -23.59
C ALA A 211 20.91 38.91 -23.19
N PRO A 212 20.80 39.90 -24.10
CA PRO A 212 20.22 41.20 -23.78
C PRO A 212 18.81 41.05 -23.22
N VAL A 213 18.56 41.63 -22.05
CA VAL A 213 17.29 41.57 -21.30
C VAL A 213 16.94 40.16 -20.78
N ALA A 214 16.96 39.14 -21.63
CA ALA A 214 16.59 37.77 -21.28
C ALA A 214 17.50 37.15 -20.21
N GLY A 215 18.83 37.39 -20.25
CA GLY A 215 19.77 36.82 -19.30
C GLY A 215 19.54 37.31 -17.86
N GLN A 216 19.26 38.60 -17.70
CA GLN A 216 18.94 39.22 -16.40
C GLN A 216 17.60 38.71 -15.87
N VAL A 217 16.56 38.72 -16.71
CA VAL A 217 15.22 38.26 -16.33
C VAL A 217 15.21 36.79 -15.93
N TYR A 218 15.87 35.91 -16.70
CA TYR A 218 15.95 34.48 -16.35
C TYR A 218 16.76 34.23 -15.08
N SER A 219 17.86 34.96 -14.87
CA SER A 219 18.66 34.84 -13.65
C SER A 219 17.88 35.27 -12.41
N GLU A 220 17.17 36.40 -12.48
CA GLU A 220 16.29 36.86 -11.40
C GLU A 220 15.12 35.89 -11.16
N LEU A 221 14.53 35.32 -12.21
CA LEU A 221 13.48 34.32 -12.09
C LEU A 221 13.96 33.06 -11.37
N ILE A 222 15.15 32.54 -11.72
CA ILE A 222 15.71 31.35 -11.10
C ILE A 222 16.11 31.62 -9.64
N GLN A 223 16.64 32.81 -9.33
CA GLN A 223 16.94 33.21 -7.95
C GLN A 223 15.68 33.39 -7.09
N SER A 224 14.61 33.95 -7.67
CA SER A 224 13.33 34.17 -6.98
C SER A 224 12.43 32.94 -6.95
N ALA A 225 12.68 31.94 -7.80
CA ALA A 225 11.85 30.74 -7.90
C ALA A 225 11.80 29.91 -6.60
N GLY A 226 12.78 30.04 -5.70
CA GLY A 226 12.85 29.29 -4.43
C GLY A 226 12.58 27.77 -4.61
N PRO A 227 12.35 27.02 -3.52
CA PRO A 227 11.75 25.69 -3.63
C PRO A 227 10.23 25.82 -3.86
N ALA A 228 9.80 26.49 -4.94
CA ALA A 228 8.38 26.65 -5.28
C ALA A 228 7.85 25.54 -6.20
N ALA A 229 8.74 24.87 -6.94
CA ALA A 229 8.33 23.72 -7.75
C ALA A 229 8.14 22.50 -6.85
N ALA A 230 6.92 21.97 -6.80
CA ALA A 230 6.62 20.67 -6.20
C ALA A 230 6.29 19.70 -7.33
N PRO A 231 7.28 19.13 -8.04
CA PRO A 231 7.02 18.12 -9.06
C PRO A 231 6.18 16.99 -8.46
N HIS A 232 5.09 16.70 -9.16
CA HIS A 232 4.23 15.56 -8.88
C HIS A 232 4.83 14.33 -9.57
N GLU A 233 5.33 13.40 -8.78
CA GLU A 233 5.81 12.12 -9.27
C GLU A 233 4.74 11.06 -9.00
N ALA A 234 4.27 10.40 -10.07
CA ALA A 234 3.35 9.28 -9.96
C ALA A 234 4.10 7.96 -10.14
N TYR A 235 3.75 6.98 -9.31
CA TYR A 235 4.27 5.63 -9.36
C TYR A 235 3.12 4.63 -9.28
N VAL A 236 3.28 3.51 -9.97
CA VAL A 236 2.43 2.34 -9.84
C VAL A 236 3.28 1.22 -9.27
N ALA A 237 2.92 0.75 -8.08
CA ALA A 237 3.50 -0.42 -7.46
C ALA A 237 2.60 -1.65 -7.71
N ILE A 238 3.17 -2.71 -8.28
CA ILE A 238 2.48 -3.97 -8.54
C ILE A 238 3.16 -5.11 -7.78
N SER A 239 2.40 -5.80 -6.93
CA SER A 239 2.87 -6.91 -6.10
C SER A 239 2.36 -8.24 -6.65
N LEU A 240 3.28 -9.11 -7.04
CA LEU A 240 3.03 -10.51 -7.38
C LEU A 240 2.91 -11.36 -6.11
N ASP A 241 1.87 -12.19 -5.99
CA ASP A 241 1.76 -13.23 -4.97
C ASP A 241 2.49 -14.49 -5.46
N ALA A 242 3.62 -14.84 -4.82
CA ALA A 242 4.41 -15.99 -5.23
C ALA A 242 3.67 -17.34 -5.03
N LYS A 243 2.71 -17.41 -4.09
CA LYS A 243 1.91 -18.62 -3.88
C LYS A 243 0.88 -18.78 -4.99
N ALA A 244 0.17 -17.71 -5.33
CA ALA A 244 -0.83 -17.73 -6.39
C ALA A 244 -0.19 -17.94 -7.78
N ALA A 245 0.98 -17.34 -8.01
CA ALA A 245 1.72 -17.44 -9.26
C ALA A 245 2.67 -18.65 -9.36
N ARG A 246 2.65 -19.57 -8.37
CA ARG A 246 3.62 -20.68 -8.26
C ARG A 246 3.79 -21.49 -9.54
N ARG A 247 2.71 -21.79 -10.25
CA ARG A 247 2.75 -22.57 -11.51
C ARG A 247 3.56 -21.84 -12.59
N LEU A 248 3.30 -20.55 -12.79
CA LEU A 248 3.97 -19.74 -13.80
C LEU A 248 5.42 -19.47 -13.42
N ILE A 249 5.69 -19.22 -12.14
CA ILE A 249 7.04 -19.06 -11.61
C ILE A 249 7.87 -20.31 -11.92
N ASN A 250 7.32 -21.51 -11.65
CA ASN A 250 8.00 -22.76 -11.93
C ASN A 250 8.25 -22.98 -13.44
N GLN A 251 7.29 -22.63 -14.29
CA GLN A 251 7.45 -22.70 -15.75
C GLN A 251 8.51 -21.73 -16.28
N ALA A 252 8.69 -20.59 -15.61
CA ALA A 252 9.66 -19.55 -15.96
C ALA A 252 11.06 -19.76 -15.33
N GLY A 253 11.37 -20.97 -14.85
CA GLY A 253 12.68 -21.32 -14.28
C GLY A 253 12.75 -21.35 -12.75
N GLY A 254 11.64 -21.07 -12.05
CA GLY A 254 11.51 -21.20 -10.61
C GLY A 254 12.20 -20.10 -9.79
N GLY A 255 11.97 -20.13 -8.48
CA GLY A 255 12.59 -19.21 -7.53
C GLY A 255 12.34 -17.73 -7.84
N LEU A 256 13.32 -16.88 -7.51
CA LEU A 256 13.24 -15.44 -7.78
C LEU A 256 13.36 -15.15 -9.28
N THR A 257 14.18 -15.88 -10.03
CA THR A 257 14.33 -15.71 -11.48
C THR A 257 12.98 -15.84 -12.20
N GLY A 258 12.25 -16.94 -11.97
CA GLY A 258 10.92 -17.11 -12.54
C GLY A 258 9.91 -16.08 -12.03
N SER A 259 10.04 -15.65 -10.78
CA SER A 259 9.20 -14.57 -10.22
C SER A 259 9.41 -13.24 -10.92
N PHE A 260 10.66 -12.90 -11.25
CA PHE A 260 11.00 -11.72 -12.04
C PHE A 260 10.44 -11.80 -13.46
N SER A 261 10.56 -12.96 -14.13
CA SER A 261 9.99 -13.14 -15.48
C SER A 261 8.48 -12.91 -15.51
N VAL A 262 7.74 -13.45 -14.53
CA VAL A 262 6.28 -13.23 -14.42
C VAL A 262 5.97 -11.78 -14.05
N LEU A 263 6.73 -11.19 -13.14
CA LEU A 263 6.55 -9.79 -12.72
C LEU A 263 6.81 -8.82 -13.89
N ALA A 264 7.80 -9.08 -14.73
CA ALA A 264 8.08 -8.28 -15.93
C ALA A 264 6.89 -8.26 -16.90
N GLN A 265 6.29 -9.43 -17.16
CA GLN A 265 5.10 -9.53 -18.02
C GLN A 265 3.90 -8.76 -17.46
N LEU A 266 3.76 -8.71 -16.13
CA LEU A 266 2.72 -7.91 -15.49
C LEU A 266 3.06 -6.41 -15.53
N ALA A 267 4.33 -6.04 -15.31
CA ALA A 267 4.78 -4.66 -15.32
C ALA A 267 4.71 -4.02 -16.71
N SER A 268 4.95 -4.78 -17.78
CA SER A 268 4.83 -4.31 -19.16
C SER A 268 3.41 -3.93 -19.58
N THR A 269 2.41 -4.16 -18.72
CA THR A 269 1.05 -3.61 -18.91
C THR A 269 1.02 -2.09 -18.71
N PHE A 270 2.05 -1.51 -18.08
CA PHE A 270 2.18 -0.08 -17.80
C PHE A 270 3.20 0.64 -18.69
N ASP A 271 3.88 -0.08 -19.60
CA ASP A 271 4.67 0.51 -20.68
C ASP A 271 3.76 0.95 -21.84
#